data_AF-A0A6H2DJE7-F1
#
_entry.id   AF-A0A6H2DJE7-F1
#
_cell.length_a   1.000
_cell.length_b   1.000
_cell.length_c   1.000
_cell.angle_alpha   90.00
_cell.angle_beta   90.00
_cell.angle_gamma   90.00
#
_symmetry.space_group_name_H-M   'P 1'
#
loop_
_entity.id
_entity.type
_entity.pdbx_description
1 polymer ?
#
loop_
_entity_poly.entity_id
_entity_poly.type
_entity_poly.pdbx_seq_one_letter_code
_entity_poly.pdbx_strand_id
1 'polypeptide(L)'
;MSGLMHWKYFWIFWLGGLAVFAMLVVTSGPLMTDVAPQGILDHQSATTAERVNAIQASWAALGQINYAKWSMIGDLVFIGLYMSGGIIGGRLIWQEARSPSLKKLGLFCVVAYFLFGAFDYTETISQIIQLLQNNGSDLLAGIAGFCQPLKSLSFVAGTIGMIAALIWRRSESRA
;
A
#
# COMPACT_ATOMS: atom_id res chain seq x y z
N MET A 1 16.49 13.65 17.20
CA MET A 1 15.79 12.76 16.25
C MET A 1 15.60 13.41 14.87
N SER A 2 16.65 14.02 14.28
CA SER A 2 16.59 14.69 12.97
C SER A 2 17.16 13.86 11.80
N GLY A 3 17.71 12.67 12.07
CA GLY A 3 18.49 11.92 11.08
C GLY A 3 17.68 11.38 9.89
N LEU A 4 16.40 11.06 10.06
CA LEU A 4 15.58 10.43 9.01
C LEU A 4 14.79 11.42 8.14
N MET A 5 14.67 12.68 8.56
CA MET A 5 13.91 13.71 7.85
C MET A 5 14.80 14.39 6.80
N HIS A 6 15.12 13.64 5.74
CA HIS A 6 16.01 14.12 4.68
C HIS A 6 15.52 13.64 3.31
N TRP A 7 15.70 14.48 2.28
CA TRP A 7 15.28 14.17 0.90
C TRP A 7 15.87 12.85 0.36
N LYS A 8 17.08 12.50 0.80
CA LYS A 8 17.70 11.19 0.50
C LYS A 8 16.79 10.03 0.93
N TYR A 9 16.29 10.04 2.18
CA TYR A 9 15.45 8.97 2.71
C TYR A 9 14.06 8.98 2.10
N PHE A 10 13.51 10.17 1.80
CA PHE A 10 12.30 10.29 1.00
C PHE A 10 12.42 9.49 -0.31
N TRP A 11 13.46 9.76 -1.11
CA TRP A 11 13.62 9.09 -2.40
C TRP A 11 13.88 7.60 -2.26
N ILE A 12 14.73 7.18 -1.32
CA ILE A 12 15.02 5.76 -1.08
C ILE A 12 13.73 5.01 -0.72
N PHE A 13 12.95 5.52 0.22
CA PHE A 13 11.75 4.83 0.69
C PHE A 13 10.58 4.93 -0.29
N TRP A 14 10.34 6.11 -0.87
CA TRP A 14 9.22 6.31 -1.78
C TRP A 14 9.41 5.58 -3.11
N LEU A 15 10.57 5.74 -3.76
CA LEU A 15 10.86 5.01 -5.00
C LEU A 15 11.15 3.53 -4.74
N GLY A 16 11.79 3.20 -3.61
CA GLY A 16 12.00 1.82 -3.20
C GLY A 16 10.67 1.08 -2.99
N GLY A 17 9.71 1.72 -2.33
CA GLY A 17 8.35 1.21 -2.19
C GLY A 17 7.69 0.99 -3.56
N LEU A 18 7.73 1.98 -4.46
CA LEU A 18 7.18 1.83 -5.81
C LEU A 18 7.85 0.70 -6.61
N ALA A 19 9.17 0.51 -6.45
CA ALA A 19 9.88 -0.59 -7.10
C ALA A 19 9.42 -1.96 -6.58
N VAL A 20 9.23 -2.10 -5.26
CA VAL A 20 8.66 -3.33 -4.67
C VAL A 20 7.23 -3.55 -5.18
N PHE A 21 6.39 -2.52 -5.17
CA PHE A 21 5.03 -2.61 -5.71
C PHE A 21 4.98 -3.04 -7.16
N ALA A 22 5.81 -2.42 -8.02
CA ALA A 22 5.90 -2.80 -9.43
C ALA A 22 6.34 -4.26 -9.61
N MET A 23 7.31 -4.72 -8.80
CA MET A 23 7.74 -6.11 -8.80
C MET A 23 6.59 -7.06 -8.42
N LEU A 24 5.82 -6.75 -7.39
CA LEU A 24 4.66 -7.55 -6.97
C LEU A 24 3.58 -7.61 -8.07
N VAL A 25 3.30 -6.49 -8.73
CA VAL A 25 2.33 -6.42 -9.83
C VAL A 25 2.78 -7.29 -11.01
N VAL A 26 4.04 -7.14 -11.45
CA VAL A 26 4.59 -7.90 -12.59
C VAL A 26 4.65 -9.39 -12.30
N THR A 27 4.87 -9.76 -11.04
CA THR A 27 4.96 -11.16 -10.61
C THR A 27 3.62 -11.71 -10.12
N SER A 28 2.50 -10.99 -10.24
CA SER A 28 1.20 -11.45 -9.70
C SER A 28 0.57 -12.65 -10.44
N GLY A 29 1.03 -12.95 -11.67
CA GLY A 29 0.44 -13.95 -12.57
C GLY A 29 0.15 -15.33 -11.96
N PRO A 30 1.04 -15.94 -11.13
CA PRO A 30 0.80 -17.26 -10.55
C PRO A 30 -0.43 -17.36 -9.63
N LEU A 31 -0.96 -16.23 -9.16
CA LEU A 31 -2.16 -16.21 -8.31
C LEU A 31 -3.46 -16.02 -9.12
N MET A 32 -3.37 -15.75 -10.41
CA MET A 32 -4.53 -15.60 -11.28
C MET A 32 -5.09 -16.99 -11.62
N THR A 33 -6.34 -17.23 -11.22
CA THR A 33 -7.07 -18.49 -11.46
C THR A 33 -8.47 -18.19 -11.98
N ASP A 34 -9.21 -19.21 -12.44
CA ASP A 34 -10.62 -19.01 -12.82
C ASP A 34 -11.49 -18.51 -11.65
N VAL A 35 -11.10 -18.84 -10.41
CA VAL A 35 -11.79 -18.40 -9.19
C VAL A 35 -11.34 -16.99 -8.79
N ALA A 36 -10.07 -16.64 -9.02
CA ALA A 36 -9.47 -15.34 -8.73
C ALA A 36 -8.80 -14.76 -9.99
N PRO A 37 -9.55 -14.24 -10.98
CA PRO A 37 -8.98 -13.72 -12.22
C PRO A 37 -7.97 -12.59 -12.01
N GLN A 38 -8.12 -11.79 -10.94
CA GLN A 38 -7.19 -10.71 -10.55
C GLN A 38 -6.21 -11.14 -9.47
N GLY A 39 -6.15 -12.45 -9.17
CA GLY A 39 -5.26 -13.06 -8.21
C GLY A 39 -5.37 -12.47 -6.81
N ILE A 40 -4.27 -11.87 -6.33
CA ILE A 40 -4.20 -11.31 -4.98
C ILE A 40 -5.25 -10.19 -4.77
N LEU A 41 -5.60 -9.43 -5.81
CA LEU A 41 -6.59 -8.34 -5.70
C LEU A 41 -8.01 -8.87 -5.42
N ASP A 42 -8.35 -10.05 -5.92
CA ASP A 42 -9.64 -10.70 -5.62
C ASP A 42 -9.68 -11.24 -4.21
N HIS A 43 -8.54 -11.72 -3.70
CA HIS A 43 -8.40 -12.07 -2.28
C HIS A 43 -8.51 -10.82 -1.41
N GLN A 44 -7.97 -9.69 -1.90
CA GLN A 44 -7.97 -8.44 -1.18
C GLN A 44 -9.35 -7.81 -1.02
N SER A 45 -10.20 -8.00 -2.02
CA SER A 45 -11.58 -7.52 -2.03
C SER A 45 -12.59 -8.55 -1.49
N ALA A 46 -12.15 -9.73 -1.08
CA ALA A 46 -13.03 -10.77 -0.53
C ALA A 46 -13.58 -10.37 0.84
N THR A 47 -14.89 -10.19 0.93
CA THR A 47 -15.59 -9.76 2.16
C THR A 47 -16.15 -10.90 3.01
N THR A 48 -16.06 -12.14 2.53
CA THR A 48 -16.61 -13.33 3.22
C THR A 48 -15.59 -14.45 3.34
N ALA A 49 -15.74 -15.27 4.39
CA ALA A 49 -14.93 -16.46 4.60
C ALA A 49 -15.05 -17.45 3.44
N GLU A 50 -16.25 -17.62 2.90
CA GLU A 50 -16.52 -18.49 1.75
C GLU A 50 -15.69 -18.08 0.53
N ARG A 51 -15.68 -16.77 0.21
CA ARG A 51 -14.90 -16.26 -0.93
C ARG A 51 -13.40 -16.43 -0.71
N VAL A 52 -12.92 -16.14 0.50
CA VAL A 52 -11.52 -16.35 0.89
C VAL A 52 -11.12 -17.82 0.72
N ASN A 53 -11.95 -18.75 1.22
CA ASN A 53 -11.72 -20.19 1.14
C ASN A 53 -11.68 -20.68 -0.31
N ALA A 54 -12.63 -20.23 -1.15
CA ALA A 54 -12.65 -20.59 -2.56
C ALA A 54 -11.37 -20.16 -3.29
N ILE A 55 -10.90 -18.94 -3.04
CA ILE A 55 -9.68 -18.41 -3.63
C ILE A 55 -8.45 -19.19 -3.15
N GLN A 56 -8.31 -19.39 -1.84
CA GLN A 56 -7.18 -20.13 -1.28
C GLN A 56 -7.16 -21.59 -1.75
N ALA A 57 -8.33 -22.24 -1.84
CA ALA A 57 -8.43 -23.58 -2.41
C ALA A 57 -7.95 -23.63 -3.86
N SER A 58 -8.27 -22.61 -4.68
CA SER A 58 -7.79 -22.51 -6.06
C SER A 58 -6.26 -22.39 -6.13
N TRP A 59 -5.64 -21.63 -5.22
CA TRP A 59 -4.18 -21.52 -5.12
C TRP A 59 -3.53 -22.81 -4.60
N ALA A 60 -4.17 -23.48 -3.64
CA ALA A 60 -3.71 -24.76 -3.11
C ALA A 60 -3.69 -25.84 -4.18
N ALA A 61 -4.74 -25.92 -5.02
CA ALA A 61 -4.83 -26.85 -6.13
C ALA A 61 -3.69 -26.70 -7.15
N LEU A 62 -3.13 -25.48 -7.28
CA LEU A 62 -2.01 -25.17 -8.17
C LEU A 62 -0.64 -25.15 -7.45
N GLY A 63 -0.58 -25.49 -6.16
CA GLY A 63 0.65 -25.45 -5.36
C GLY A 63 1.17 -24.04 -5.04
N GLN A 64 0.34 -23.00 -5.20
CA GLN A 64 0.73 -21.59 -5.12
C GLN A 64 0.55 -20.95 -3.74
N ILE A 65 0.19 -21.72 -2.70
CA ILE A 65 -0.01 -21.16 -1.34
C ILE A 65 1.25 -20.48 -0.79
N ASN A 66 2.42 -21.08 -0.99
CA ASN A 66 3.67 -20.46 -0.55
C ASN A 66 3.97 -19.18 -1.33
N TYR A 67 3.64 -19.16 -2.62
CA TYR A 67 3.75 -17.97 -3.44
C TYR A 67 2.84 -16.84 -2.89
N ALA A 68 1.57 -17.14 -2.61
CA ALA A 68 0.63 -16.19 -2.01
C ALA A 68 1.17 -15.58 -0.70
N LYS A 69 1.75 -16.42 0.17
CA LYS A 69 2.35 -15.97 1.44
C LYS A 69 3.50 -15.00 1.20
N TRP A 70 4.41 -15.34 0.29
CA TRP A 70 5.55 -14.46 -0.05
C TRP A 70 5.10 -13.16 -0.72
N SER A 71 4.09 -13.20 -1.58
CA SER A 71 3.50 -12.00 -2.17
C SER A 71 2.93 -11.06 -1.10
N MET A 72 2.18 -11.58 -0.12
CA MET A 72 1.65 -10.77 0.98
C MET A 72 2.74 -10.23 1.91
N ILE A 73 3.80 -10.99 2.18
CA ILE A 73 4.96 -10.50 2.95
C ILE A 73 5.65 -9.37 2.17
N GLY A 74 5.81 -9.52 0.86
CA GLY A 74 6.31 -8.45 0.00
C GLY A 74 5.44 -7.20 0.07
N ASP A 75 4.11 -7.36 0.15
CA ASP A 75 3.17 -6.27 0.30
C ASP A 75 3.38 -5.52 1.63
N LEU A 76 3.60 -6.23 2.74
CA LEU A 76 3.96 -5.60 4.03
C LEU A 76 5.23 -4.74 3.96
N VAL A 77 6.23 -5.19 3.18
CA VAL A 77 7.46 -4.42 2.94
C VAL A 77 7.17 -3.18 2.10
N PHE A 78 6.38 -3.33 1.03
CA PHE A 78 5.94 -2.21 0.21
C PHE A 78 5.22 -1.15 1.05
N ILE A 79 4.23 -1.54 1.86
CA ILE A 79 3.45 -0.62 2.70
C ILE A 79 4.40 0.19 3.59
N GLY A 80 5.32 -0.50 4.27
CA GLY A 80 6.27 0.12 5.19
C GLY A 80 7.18 1.16 4.51
N LEU A 81 7.75 0.80 3.36
CA LEU A 81 8.59 1.70 2.58
C LEU A 81 7.79 2.88 2.03
N TYR A 82 6.65 2.61 1.39
CA TYR A 82 5.89 3.61 0.67
C TYR A 82 5.21 4.61 1.61
N MET A 83 4.60 4.13 2.70
CA MET A 83 4.06 4.99 3.77
C MET A 83 5.16 5.86 4.36
N SER A 84 6.29 5.27 4.75
CA SER A 84 7.39 6.03 5.39
C SER A 84 7.95 7.09 4.45
N GLY A 85 8.18 6.74 3.19
CA GLY A 85 8.60 7.69 2.15
C GLY A 85 7.62 8.84 2.02
N GLY A 86 6.32 8.55 1.84
CA GLY A 86 5.30 9.57 1.70
C GLY A 86 5.17 10.50 2.92
N ILE A 87 5.25 9.97 4.14
CA ILE A 87 5.24 10.77 5.37
C ILE A 87 6.47 11.68 5.45
N ILE A 88 7.66 11.16 5.16
CA ILE A 88 8.90 11.96 5.15
C ILE A 88 8.79 13.08 4.11
N GLY A 89 8.38 12.75 2.88
CA GLY A 89 8.22 13.72 1.80
C GLY A 89 7.22 14.82 2.14
N GLY A 90 6.04 14.43 2.62
CA GLY A 90 4.98 15.37 2.99
C GLY A 90 5.42 16.33 4.10
N ARG A 91 6.12 15.81 5.10
CA ARG A 91 6.64 16.62 6.21
C ARG A 91 7.79 17.53 5.79
N LEU A 92 8.70 17.08 4.91
CA LEU A 92 9.73 17.95 4.33
C LEU A 92 9.11 19.12 3.56
N ILE A 93 8.09 18.85 2.73
CA ILE A 93 7.37 19.89 1.99
C ILE A 93 6.67 20.85 2.96
N TRP A 94 5.99 20.32 3.98
CA TRP A 94 5.32 21.14 4.99
C TRP A 94 6.28 22.09 5.72
N GLN A 95 7.51 21.65 5.97
CA GLN A 95 8.53 22.44 6.68
C GLN A 95 9.25 23.43 5.77
N GLU A 96 9.62 23.03 4.55
CA GLU A 96 10.51 23.79 3.67
C GLU A 96 9.78 24.69 2.66
N ALA A 97 8.51 24.44 2.34
CA ALA A 97 7.78 25.21 1.33
C ALA A 97 7.65 26.69 1.71
N ARG A 98 7.65 27.58 0.72
CA ARG A 98 7.44 29.02 0.92
C ARG A 98 5.95 29.35 1.00
N SER A 99 5.14 28.82 0.08
CA SER A 99 3.71 29.14 0.06
C SER A 99 2.90 28.40 1.13
N PRO A 100 1.94 29.07 1.80
CA PRO A 100 1.06 28.42 2.77
C PRO A 100 0.24 27.26 2.18
N SER A 101 -0.12 27.34 0.90
CA SER A 101 -0.89 26.32 0.21
C SER A 101 -0.07 25.05 -0.03
N LEU A 102 1.20 25.18 -0.46
CA LEU A 102 2.08 24.02 -0.59
C LEU A 102 2.39 23.37 0.76
N LYS A 103 2.49 24.17 1.83
CA LYS A 103 2.58 23.63 3.20
C LYS A 103 1.38 22.77 3.58
N LYS A 104 0.16 23.24 3.29
CA LYS A 104 -1.07 22.46 3.53
C LYS A 104 -1.09 21.18 2.70
N LEU A 105 -0.63 21.24 1.45
CA LEU A 105 -0.52 20.06 0.59
C LEU A 105 0.49 19.04 1.12
N GLY A 106 1.63 19.49 1.67
CA GLY A 106 2.59 18.63 2.36
C GLY A 106 1.97 17.94 3.58
N LEU A 107 1.23 18.67 4.40
CA LEU A 107 0.50 18.09 5.55
C LEU A 107 -0.59 17.11 5.11
N PHE A 108 -1.34 17.43 4.06
CA PHE A 108 -2.29 16.51 3.45
C PHE A 108 -1.62 15.20 3.04
N CYS A 109 -0.44 15.26 2.40
CA CYS A 109 0.31 14.05 2.04
C CYS A 109 0.64 13.22 3.28
N VAL A 110 1.12 13.83 4.37
CA VAL A 110 1.42 13.10 5.62
C VAL A 110 0.19 12.31 6.09
N VAL A 111 -0.97 12.95 6.13
CA VAL A 111 -2.22 12.30 6.56
C VAL A 111 -2.63 11.20 5.59
N ALA A 112 -2.60 11.47 4.28
CA ALA A 112 -2.98 10.50 3.26
C ALA A 112 -2.11 9.23 3.31
N TYR A 113 -0.78 9.37 3.40
CA TYR A 113 0.12 8.21 3.49
C TYR A 113 0.00 7.46 4.81
N PHE A 114 -0.25 8.16 5.92
CA PHE A 114 -0.54 7.51 7.21
C PHE A 114 -1.82 6.66 7.13
N LEU A 115 -2.90 7.23 6.58
CA LEU A 115 -4.16 6.51 6.40
C LEU A 115 -3.99 5.32 5.45
N PHE A 116 -3.28 5.50 4.33
CA PHE A 116 -2.92 4.42 3.43
C PHE A 116 -2.25 3.27 4.19
N GLY A 117 -1.16 3.55 4.92
CA GLY A 117 -0.44 2.50 5.62
C GLY A 117 -1.28 1.84 6.73
N ALA A 118 -2.09 2.61 7.46
CA ALA A 118 -2.96 2.07 8.49
C ALA A 118 -4.03 1.10 7.92
N PHE A 119 -4.73 1.49 6.86
CA PHE A 119 -5.73 0.64 6.22
C PHE A 119 -5.08 -0.56 5.53
N ASP A 120 -3.98 -0.36 4.82
CA ASP A 120 -3.33 -1.44 4.06
C ASP A 120 -2.67 -2.48 4.97
N TYR A 121 -2.04 -2.06 6.09
CA TYR A 121 -1.56 -3.01 7.09
C TYR A 121 -2.70 -3.79 7.73
N THR A 122 -3.80 -3.12 8.09
CA THR A 122 -4.95 -3.78 8.72
C THR A 122 -5.56 -4.83 7.78
N GLU A 123 -5.71 -4.47 6.51
CA GLU A 123 -6.17 -5.38 5.47
C GLU A 123 -5.23 -6.58 5.30
N THR A 124 -3.96 -6.29 4.98
CA THR A 124 -2.98 -7.30 4.60
C THR A 124 -2.71 -8.26 5.75
N ILE A 125 -2.63 -7.77 6.99
CA ILE A 125 -2.49 -8.62 8.18
C ILE A 125 -3.71 -9.52 8.37
N SER A 126 -4.92 -9.00 8.19
CA SER A 126 -6.17 -9.79 8.30
C SER A 126 -6.20 -10.93 7.26
N GLN A 127 -5.70 -10.69 6.06
CA GLN A 127 -5.60 -11.70 5.00
C GLN A 127 -4.48 -12.71 5.26
N ILE A 128 -3.32 -12.25 5.72
CA ILE A 128 -2.20 -13.14 6.09
C ILE A 128 -2.65 -14.10 7.18
N ILE A 129 -3.37 -13.64 8.21
CA ILE A 129 -3.88 -14.53 9.27
C ILE A 129 -4.75 -15.63 8.67
N GLN A 130 -5.70 -15.29 7.80
CA GLN A 130 -6.57 -16.26 7.12
C GLN A 130 -5.77 -17.23 6.24
N LEU A 131 -4.76 -16.73 5.52
CA LEU A 131 -3.88 -17.54 4.67
C LEU A 131 -2.96 -18.48 5.45
N LEU A 132 -2.48 -18.07 6.63
CA LEU A 132 -1.68 -18.91 7.51
C LEU A 132 -2.53 -20.00 8.18
N GLN A 133 -3.79 -19.69 8.47
CA GLN A 133 -4.76 -20.64 9.00
C GLN A 133 -5.33 -21.58 7.93
N ASN A 134 -5.14 -21.26 6.63
CA ASN A 134 -5.82 -21.88 5.50
C ASN A 134 -7.34 -21.94 5.71
N ASN A 135 -7.89 -20.91 6.34
CA ASN A 135 -9.30 -20.83 6.67
C ASN A 135 -9.75 -19.38 6.72
N GLY A 136 -10.79 -19.06 5.96
CA GLY A 136 -11.45 -17.77 5.93
C GLY A 136 -12.20 -17.50 7.23
N SER A 137 -12.34 -16.22 7.55
CA SER A 137 -13.10 -15.73 8.70
C SER A 137 -13.91 -14.51 8.26
N ASP A 138 -15.23 -14.52 8.45
CA ASP A 138 -16.08 -13.41 8.01
C ASP A 138 -15.72 -12.09 8.69
N LEU A 139 -15.23 -12.15 9.93
CA LEU A 139 -14.74 -10.96 10.62
C LEU A 139 -13.49 -10.39 9.94
N LEU A 140 -12.48 -11.24 9.68
CA LEU A 140 -11.22 -10.80 9.07
C LEU A 140 -11.40 -10.40 7.61
N ALA A 141 -12.21 -11.13 6.86
CA ALA A 141 -12.58 -10.81 5.49
C ALA A 141 -13.39 -9.51 5.43
N GLY A 142 -14.33 -9.30 6.36
CA GLY A 142 -15.10 -8.06 6.46
C GLY A 142 -14.21 -6.85 6.78
N ILE A 143 -13.26 -6.98 7.72
CA ILE A 143 -12.27 -5.94 8.02
C ILE A 143 -11.41 -5.63 6.80
N ALA A 144 -10.90 -6.66 6.13
CA ALA A 144 -10.08 -6.51 4.93
C ALA A 144 -10.85 -5.79 3.81
N GLY A 145 -12.06 -6.26 3.50
CA GLY A 145 -12.91 -5.66 2.48
C GLY A 145 -13.35 -4.23 2.80
N PHE A 146 -13.49 -3.87 4.08
CA PHE A 146 -13.73 -2.48 4.49
C PHE A 146 -12.50 -1.58 4.30
N CYS A 147 -11.30 -2.08 4.62
CA CYS A 147 -10.05 -1.33 4.48
C CYS A 147 -9.66 -1.13 3.01
N GLN A 148 -9.97 -2.09 2.14
CA GLN A 148 -9.60 -2.09 0.71
C GLN A 148 -9.94 -0.79 -0.04
N PRO A 149 -11.17 -0.26 0.00
CA PRO A 149 -11.49 0.98 -0.70
C PRO A 149 -10.81 2.21 -0.06
N LEU A 150 -10.66 2.21 1.27
CA LEU A 150 -10.04 3.30 2.02
C LEU A 150 -8.53 3.38 1.76
N LYS A 151 -7.83 2.24 1.71
CA LYS A 151 -6.42 2.20 1.30
C LYS A 151 -6.26 2.67 -0.14
N SER A 152 -7.15 2.27 -1.04
CA SER A 152 -7.05 2.60 -2.46
C SER A 152 -7.22 4.10 -2.69
N LEU A 153 -8.22 4.71 -2.04
CA LEU A 153 -8.44 6.15 -2.10
C LEU A 153 -7.26 6.95 -1.54
N SER A 154 -6.77 6.55 -0.36
CA SER A 154 -5.65 7.25 0.30
C SER A 154 -4.33 7.07 -0.45
N PHE A 155 -4.08 5.89 -1.03
CA PHE A 155 -2.95 5.63 -1.92
C PHE A 155 -2.96 6.57 -3.13
N VAL A 156 -4.09 6.62 -3.86
CA VAL A 156 -4.21 7.46 -5.06
C VAL A 156 -4.09 8.94 -4.71
N ALA A 157 -4.82 9.39 -3.69
CA ALA A 157 -4.82 10.79 -3.27
C ALA A 157 -3.44 11.24 -2.75
N GLY A 158 -2.77 10.41 -1.94
CA GLY A 158 -1.42 10.66 -1.45
C GLY A 158 -0.38 10.67 -2.57
N THR A 159 -0.48 9.76 -3.53
CA THR A 159 0.46 9.67 -4.68
C THR A 159 0.33 10.88 -5.59
N ILE A 160 -0.88 11.22 -6.02
CA ILE A 160 -1.14 12.39 -6.87
C ILE A 160 -0.75 13.68 -6.11
N GLY A 161 -1.14 13.78 -4.83
CA GLY A 161 -0.78 14.92 -3.98
C GLY A 161 0.73 15.11 -3.88
N MET A 162 1.49 14.03 -3.68
CA MET A 162 2.94 14.09 -3.59
C MET A 162 3.57 14.56 -4.91
N ILE A 163 3.15 14.00 -6.04
CA ILE A 163 3.66 14.39 -7.36
C ILE A 163 3.39 15.89 -7.61
N ALA A 164 2.16 16.35 -7.37
CA ALA A 164 1.81 17.76 -7.51
C ALA A 164 2.66 18.66 -6.59
N ALA A 165 2.86 18.24 -5.34
CA ALA A 165 3.65 18.98 -4.37
C ALA A 165 5.14 19.06 -4.76
N LEU A 166 5.71 17.99 -5.32
CA LEU A 166 7.09 17.97 -5.82
C LEU A 166 7.27 18.89 -7.03
N ILE A 167 6.31 18.89 -7.97
CA ILE A 167 6.32 19.77 -9.14
C ILE A 167 6.23 21.24 -8.69
N TRP A 168 5.31 21.56 -7.78
CA TRP A 168 5.16 22.92 -7.25
C TRP A 168 6.39 23.36 -6.45
N ARG A 169 6.94 22.51 -5.59
CA ARG A 169 8.18 22.83 -4.86
C ARG A 169 9.32 23.22 -5.80
N ARG A 170 9.42 22.57 -6.96
CA ARG A 170 10.43 22.89 -7.99
C ARG A 170 10.20 24.25 -8.64
N SER A 171 8.96 24.73 -8.75
CA SER A 171 8.71 26.10 -9.24
C SER A 171 9.07 27.15 -8.20
N GLU A 172 8.84 26.89 -6.91
CA GLU A 172 9.24 27.79 -5.83
C GLU A 172 10.77 27.92 -5.66
N SER A 173 11.54 26.87 -5.99
CA SER A 173 13.00 26.91 -5.88
C SER A 173 13.69 27.62 -7.05
N ARG A 174 12.98 27.85 -8.16
CA ARG A 174 13.48 28.54 -9.35
C ARG A 174 13.16 30.04 -9.37
N ALA A 175 12.27 30.50 -8.49
CA ALA A 175 11.86 31.89 -8.33
C ALA A 175 12.60 32.55 -7.17
#